data_AF-A0A9P9D1P9-F1
#
_entry.id   AF-A0A9P9D1P9-F1
#
_cell.length_a   1.000
_cell.length_b   1.000
_cell.length_c   1.000
_cell.angle_alpha   90.00
_cell.angle_beta   90.00
_cell.angle_gamma   90.00
#
_symmetry.space_group_name_H-M   'P 1'
#
loop_
_entity.id
_entity.type
_entity.pdbx_description
1 polymer ?
#
loop_
_entity_poly.entity_id
_entity_poly.type
_entity_poly.pdbx_seq_one_letter_code
_entity_poly.pdbx_strand_id
1 'polypeptide(L)'
;MWVERRELIERSYKRLVKAGSLPEASSKGLGWLTFADHGAVHVRSSLEDLKAGFVQELYSLQGHLSTWYTGAAWSAQLHTPTWAFSDTVVPRLVESL
;
A
#
# COMPACT_ATOMS: atom_id res chain seq x y z
N MET A 1 10.05 6.30 17.29
CA MET A 1 9.53 5.92 15.95
C MET A 1 10.52 6.11 14.79
N TRP A 2 11.04 7.31 14.50
CA TRP A 2 11.91 7.53 13.33
C TRP A 2 13.33 6.98 13.49
N VAL A 3 13.92 7.16 14.67
CA VAL A 3 15.27 6.66 15.02
C VAL A 3 15.30 5.13 14.95
N GLU A 4 14.28 4.46 15.51
CA GLU A 4 14.15 2.99 15.51
C GLU A 4 14.12 2.38 14.10
N ARG A 5 13.50 3.08 13.12
CA ARG A 5 13.43 2.59 11.73
C ARG A 5 14.76 2.73 10.99
N ARG A 6 15.52 3.81 11.21
CA ARG A 6 16.87 3.95 10.63
C ARG A 6 17.83 2.91 11.20
N GLU A 7 17.77 2.68 12.51
CA GLU A 7 18.55 1.62 13.15
C GLU A 7 18.20 0.23 12.58
N LEU A 8 16.92 -0.06 12.35
CA LEU A 8 16.51 -1.32 11.73
C LEU A 8 17.11 -1.49 10.32
N ILE A 9 17.12 -0.41 9.52
CA ILE A 9 17.71 -0.42 8.18
C ILE A 9 19.22 -0.63 8.27
N GLU A 10 19.93 0.07 9.16
CA GLU A 10 21.37 -0.12 9.37
C GLU A 10 21.71 -1.54 9.81
N ARG A 11 20.91 -2.13 10.72
CA ARG A 11 21.07 -3.53 11.13
C ARG A 11 20.86 -4.48 9.96
N SER A 12 19.84 -4.24 9.14
CA SER A 12 19.54 -5.08 7.96
C SER A 12 20.64 -4.97 6.92
N TYR A 13 21.15 -3.77 6.67
CA TYR A 13 22.28 -3.52 5.79
C TYR A 13 23.53 -4.28 6.24
N LYS A 14 23.90 -4.20 7.53
CA LYS A 14 25.04 -4.95 8.09
C LYS A 14 24.90 -6.47 7.90
N ARG A 15 23.68 -7.01 8.00
CA ARG A 15 23.41 -8.43 7.72
C ARG A 15 23.65 -8.79 6.26
N LEU A 16 23.20 -7.94 5.33
CA LEU A 16 23.39 -8.15 3.89
C LEU A 16 24.87 -8.06 3.48
N VAL A 17 25.64 -7.14 4.06
CA VAL A 17 27.10 -7.08 3.86
C VAL A 17 27.77 -8.34 4.39
N LYS A 18 27.44 -8.77 5.61
CA LYS A 18 27.98 -10.01 6.19
C LYS A 18 27.65 -11.25 5.34
N ALA A 19 26.50 -11.26 4.68
CA ALA A 19 26.08 -12.34 3.79
C ALA A 19 26.72 -12.27 2.39
N GLY A 20 27.54 -11.24 2.11
CA GLY A 20 28.14 -11.02 0.78
C GLY A 20 27.14 -10.55 -0.29
N SER A 21 25.92 -10.16 0.10
CA SER A 21 24.88 -9.70 -0.82
C SER A 21 25.02 -8.24 -1.23
N LEU A 22 25.71 -7.43 -0.41
CA LEU A 22 25.98 -6.01 -0.67
C LEU A 22 27.46 -5.70 -0.37
N PRO A 23 28.06 -4.72 -1.07
CA PRO A 23 29.37 -4.20 -0.71
C PRO A 23 29.31 -3.46 0.62
N GLU A 24 30.43 -3.45 1.34
CA GLU A 24 30.59 -2.65 2.56
C GLU A 24 30.55 -1.15 2.25
N ALA A 25 29.91 -0.39 3.13
CA ALA A 25 29.78 1.06 2.98
C ALA A 25 31.13 1.71 3.28
N SER A 26 31.28 2.97 2.88
CA SER A 26 32.42 3.77 3.31
C SER A 26 32.53 3.79 4.84
N SER A 27 33.72 4.11 5.36
CA SER A 27 33.98 4.25 6.80
C SER A 27 33.07 5.26 7.52
N LYS A 28 32.32 6.08 6.77
CA LYS A 28 31.34 7.04 7.29
C LYS A 28 29.93 6.44 7.50
N GLY A 29 29.70 5.17 7.15
CA GLY A 29 28.39 4.50 7.29
C GLY A 29 27.41 4.82 6.16
N LEU A 30 26.12 4.53 6.38
CA LEU A 30 25.04 4.83 5.44
C LEU A 30 24.74 6.34 5.42
N GLY A 31 24.80 6.95 4.23
CA GLY A 31 24.36 8.32 4.02
C GLY A 31 22.84 8.39 3.82
N TRP A 32 22.15 9.17 4.65
CA TRP A 32 20.70 9.39 4.57
C TRP A 32 20.39 10.68 3.78
N LEU A 33 20.11 10.58 2.49
CA LEU A 33 19.75 11.75 1.67
C LEU A 33 18.34 12.28 1.96
N THR A 34 17.39 11.37 2.13
CA THR A 34 16.03 11.67 2.58
C THR A 34 15.48 10.48 3.34
N PHE A 35 14.60 10.75 4.31
CA PHE A 35 13.90 9.70 5.03
C PHE A 35 12.58 10.26 5.52
N ALA A 36 11.49 9.75 4.95
CA ALA A 36 10.13 10.13 5.30
C ALA A 36 9.32 8.87 5.66
N ASP A 37 8.33 9.06 6.50
CA ASP A 37 7.38 8.05 6.92
C ASP A 37 6.29 8.11 5.88
N HIS A 38 6.13 7.01 5.15
CA HIS A 38 5.15 6.87 4.10
C HIS A 38 3.72 6.68 4.69
N GLY A 39 3.58 6.77 6.02
CA GLY A 39 2.32 6.54 6.71
C GLY A 39 1.91 5.08 6.67
N ALA A 40 0.71 4.79 7.17
CA ALA A 40 0.14 3.45 7.10
C ALA A 40 -0.19 3.09 5.64
N VAL A 41 0.47 2.06 5.13
CA VAL A 41 0.14 1.39 3.87
C VAL A 41 -0.44 0.01 4.18
N HIS A 42 -1.32 -0.47 3.31
CA HIS A 42 -2.10 -1.70 3.48
C HIS A 42 -2.99 -1.72 4.73
N VAL A 43 -3.71 -0.61 4.99
CA VAL A 43 -4.81 -0.62 5.96
C VAL A 43 -5.83 -1.67 5.53
N ARG A 44 -6.28 -2.52 6.46
CA ARG A 44 -7.19 -3.64 6.19
C ARG A 44 -8.36 -3.60 7.15
N SER A 45 -9.48 -4.15 6.71
CA SER A 45 -10.59 -4.49 7.59
C SER A 45 -10.20 -5.64 8.52
N SER A 46 -10.87 -5.75 9.66
CA SER A 46 -10.67 -6.86 10.59
C SER A 46 -11.09 -8.20 9.97
N LEU A 47 -10.63 -9.32 10.53
CA LEU A 47 -11.09 -10.64 10.11
C LEU A 47 -12.61 -10.81 10.33
N GLU A 48 -13.14 -10.22 11.39
CA GLU A 48 -14.56 -10.24 11.73
C GLU A 48 -15.37 -9.52 10.65
N ASP A 49 -14.97 -8.31 10.26
CA ASP A 49 -15.65 -7.54 9.21
C ASP A 49 -15.62 -8.25 7.86
N LEU A 50 -14.48 -8.84 7.51
CA LEU A 50 -14.34 -9.60 6.27
C LEU A 50 -15.27 -10.81 6.26
N LYS A 51 -15.42 -11.52 7.38
CA LYS A 51 -16.37 -12.64 7.53
C LYS A 51 -17.82 -12.18 7.52
N ALA A 52 -18.10 -10.97 8.02
CA ALA A 52 -19.43 -10.37 8.03
C ALA A 52 -19.87 -9.86 6.63
N GLY A 53 -18.99 -9.90 5.63
CA GLY A 53 -19.33 -9.54 4.26
C GLY A 53 -19.01 -8.09 3.89
N PHE A 54 -18.12 -7.42 4.63
CA PHE A 54 -17.75 -6.02 4.41
C PHE A 54 -17.39 -5.70 2.95
N VAL A 55 -16.66 -6.58 2.26
CA VAL A 55 -16.28 -6.35 0.86
C VAL A 55 -17.50 -6.39 -0.06
N GLN A 56 -18.42 -7.31 0.16
CA GLN A 56 -19.65 -7.44 -0.61
C GLN A 56 -20.54 -6.20 -0.42
N GLU A 57 -20.70 -5.75 0.82
CA GLU A 57 -21.43 -4.52 1.14
C GLU A 57 -20.78 -3.30 0.47
N LEU A 58 -19.47 -3.14 0.59
CA LEU A 58 -18.71 -2.06 -0.05
C LEU A 58 -18.91 -2.03 -1.58
N TYR A 59 -18.92 -3.20 -2.22
CA TYR A 59 -19.09 -3.31 -3.67
C TYR A 59 -20.56 -3.12 -4.11
N SER A 60 -21.52 -3.37 -3.23
CA SER A 60 -22.96 -3.15 -3.51
C SER A 60 -23.30 -1.67 -3.71
N LEU A 61 -22.43 -0.75 -3.26
CA LEU A 61 -22.61 0.69 -3.42
C LEU A 61 -22.29 1.20 -4.83
N GLN A 62 -21.67 0.40 -5.69
CA GLN A 62 -21.35 0.84 -7.06
C GLN A 62 -22.62 1.12 -7.85
N GLY A 63 -22.76 2.34 -8.35
CA GLY A 63 -23.93 2.81 -9.10
C GLY A 63 -25.10 3.26 -8.22
N HIS A 64 -25.01 3.13 -6.89
CA HIS A 64 -26.07 3.60 -6.00
C HIS A 64 -26.19 5.13 -6.08
N LEU A 65 -27.41 5.63 -6.36
CA LEU A 65 -27.68 7.06 -6.57
C LEU A 65 -26.73 7.69 -7.60
N SER A 66 -26.46 6.97 -8.69
CA SER A 66 -25.53 7.41 -9.76
C SER A 66 -24.11 7.70 -9.25
N THR A 67 -23.70 7.11 -8.13
CA THR A 67 -22.37 7.27 -7.55
C THR A 67 -21.51 6.04 -7.78
N TRP A 68 -20.27 6.28 -8.22
CA TRP A 68 -19.30 5.23 -8.54
C TRP A 68 -17.99 5.50 -7.80
N TYR A 69 -17.40 4.46 -7.23
CA TYR A 69 -16.26 4.58 -6.33
C TYR A 69 -15.02 3.91 -6.92
N THR A 70 -13.85 4.51 -6.70
CA THR A 70 -12.53 3.94 -6.99
C THR A 70 -11.53 4.33 -5.89
N GLY A 71 -10.26 4.00 -6.07
CA GLY A 71 -9.18 4.41 -5.17
C GLY A 71 -8.77 3.34 -4.15
N ALA A 72 -7.91 3.77 -3.23
CA ALA A 72 -7.24 2.92 -2.25
C ALA A 72 -8.18 2.25 -1.22
N ALA A 73 -9.42 2.72 -1.08
CA ALA A 73 -10.41 2.12 -0.18
C ALA A 73 -11.26 1.02 -0.86
N TRP A 74 -11.40 1.04 -2.19
CA TRP A 74 -12.12 0.02 -2.96
C TRP A 74 -11.19 -1.01 -3.63
N SER A 75 -9.88 -0.73 -3.62
CA SER A 75 -8.84 -1.57 -4.19
C SER A 75 -7.65 -1.68 -3.22
N ALA A 76 -6.46 -2.08 -3.69
CA ALA A 76 -5.26 -2.01 -2.88
C ALA A 76 -4.69 -0.58 -2.85
N GLN A 77 -4.02 -0.24 -1.74
CA GLN A 77 -3.41 1.08 -1.50
C GLN A 77 -2.11 1.30 -2.31
N LEU A 78 -2.11 0.88 -3.57
CA LEU A 78 -1.01 0.97 -4.51
C LEU A 78 -1.55 1.53 -5.83
N HIS A 79 -0.69 2.23 -6.56
CA HIS A 79 -1.05 2.90 -7.82
C HIS A 79 -1.57 1.92 -8.88
N THR A 80 -0.81 0.87 -9.19
CA THR A 80 -1.17 -0.07 -10.27
C THR A 80 -2.51 -0.78 -10.02
N PRO A 81 -2.78 -1.34 -8.83
CA PRO A 81 -4.09 -1.93 -8.52
C PRO A 81 -5.24 -0.93 -8.57
N THR A 82 -5.00 0.34 -8.21
CA THR A 82 -6.04 1.37 -8.27
C THR A 82 -6.48 1.64 -9.71
N TRP A 83 -5.53 1.71 -10.65
CA TRP A 83 -5.85 1.86 -12.08
C TRP A 83 -6.54 0.63 -12.64
N ALA A 84 -5.99 -0.55 -12.37
CA ALA A 84 -6.61 -1.81 -12.80
C ALA A 84 -8.05 -1.95 -12.28
N PHE A 85 -8.33 -1.50 -11.05
CA PHE A 85 -9.69 -1.48 -10.52
C PHE A 85 -10.58 -0.47 -11.25
N SER A 86 -10.06 0.73 -11.52
CA SER A 86 -10.78 1.79 -12.26
C SER A 86 -11.21 1.31 -13.65
N ASP A 87 -10.36 0.52 -14.32
CA ASP A 87 -10.67 -0.07 -15.63
C ASP A 87 -11.90 -1.01 -15.58
N THR A 88 -12.25 -1.53 -14.40
CA THR A 88 -13.48 -2.32 -14.20
C THR A 88 -14.70 -1.47 -13.87
N VAL A 89 -14.51 -0.25 -13.35
CA VAL A 89 -15.59 0.63 -12.88
C VAL A 89 -16.10 1.51 -14.02
N VAL A 90 -15.19 2.11 -14.80
CA VAL A 90 -15.54 3.07 -15.87
C VAL A 90 -16.51 2.49 -16.90
N PRO A 91 -16.35 1.25 -17.41
CA PRO A 91 -17.30 0.68 -18.37
C PRO A 91 -18.72 0.55 -17.80
N ARG A 92 -18.85 0.11 -16.54
CA ARG A 92 -20.14 -0.05 -15.86
C ARG A 92 -20.80 1.29 -15.58
N LEU A 93 -20.01 2.32 -15.27
CA LEU A 93 -20.50 3.70 -15.17
C LEU A 93 -21.10 4.15 -16.50
N VAL A 94 -20.37 3.99 -17.61
CA VAL A 94 -20.82 4.42 -18.94
C VAL A 94 -22.08 3.66 -19.37
N GLU A 95 -22.17 2.36 -19.06
CA GLU A 95 -23.36 1.54 -19.33
C GLU A 95 -24.60 2.00 -18.53
N SER A 96 -24.41 2.66 -17.39
CA SER A 96 -25.50 3.16 -16.53
C SER A 96 -26.03 4.55 -16.87
N LEU A 97 -25.43 5.22 -17.87
CA LEU A 97 -25.85 6.54 -18.37
C LEU A 97 -27.03 6.44 -19.33
#